data_AF-A0A2E1ZF92-F1
#
_entry.id   AF-A0A2E1ZF92-F1
#
_cell.length_a   1.000
_cell.length_b   1.000
_cell.length_c   1.000
_cell.angle_alpha   90.00
_cell.angle_beta   90.00
_cell.angle_gamma   90.00
#
_symmetry.space_group_name_H-M   'P 1'
#
loop_
_entity.id
_entity.type
_entity.pdbx_description
1 polymer ?
#
loop_
_entity_poly.entity_id
_entity_poly.type
_entity_poly.pdbx_seq_one_letter_code
_entity_poly.pdbx_strand_id
1 'polypeptide(L)'
;GDKGSMIFLTPTSFNDAEGNPVTGSVDIELIEALDNKDMLMLNRPTVTNNGELLTSAGVIYINATQNGQQLQIAEPLTTLMPNTTGMFSNNLPSPFGLFSGDTAVNGDFVWVEDTGNVVLDGDSAMYWQFDIDSIAWTNIDAISYPSGTLFTSSVDVILPSGHDGTNSAVFMYFSNINSVASLNDGNQDGTFTKGQYYNLAVSENVKFVVVSEVNNQWSWHVTSTVSILDPHFEIIPALTPAVDEQAVQAAILNAL
;
A
#
# COMPACT_ATOMS: atom_id res chain seq x y z
N GLY A 1 14.58 11.05 4.45
CA GLY A 1 13.19 11.19 4.92
C GLY A 1 13.14 11.00 6.41
N ASP A 2 11.99 11.26 7.00
CA ASP A 2 11.74 11.18 8.44
C ASP A 2 11.84 9.76 8.99
N LYS A 3 11.67 8.73 8.13
CA LYS A 3 11.80 7.31 8.51
C LYS A 3 13.12 6.69 8.12
N GLY A 4 14.08 7.49 7.64
CA GLY A 4 15.46 7.08 7.40
C GLY A 4 15.81 6.74 5.96
N SER A 5 14.88 6.82 5.00
CA SER A 5 15.22 6.65 3.58
C SER A 5 16.10 7.80 3.10
N MET A 6 17.07 7.47 2.25
CA MET A 6 18.01 8.42 1.65
C MET A 6 17.88 8.35 0.14
N ILE A 7 17.67 9.51 -0.49
CA ILE A 7 17.65 9.65 -1.95
C ILE A 7 18.82 10.56 -2.32
N PHE A 8 19.71 10.06 -3.18
CA PHE A 8 20.92 10.78 -3.54
C PHE A 8 20.66 11.67 -4.75
N LEU A 9 20.62 12.98 -4.51
CA LEU A 9 20.39 14.00 -5.53
C LEU A 9 21.70 14.68 -5.92
N THR A 10 21.83 15.00 -7.20
CA THR A 10 22.92 15.80 -7.78
C THR A 10 22.34 17.05 -8.45
N PRO A 11 23.18 18.06 -8.80
CA PRO A 11 22.71 19.24 -9.53
C PRO A 11 22.05 18.94 -10.89
N THR A 12 22.18 17.72 -11.41
CA THR A 12 21.60 17.27 -12.69
C THR A 12 20.50 16.23 -12.49
N SER A 13 19.97 16.07 -11.28
CA SER A 13 18.95 15.04 -10.99
C SER A 13 17.59 15.28 -11.65
N PHE A 14 17.30 16.51 -12.08
CA PHE A 14 15.98 16.87 -12.60
C PHE A 14 16.04 17.68 -13.88
N ASN A 15 15.07 17.41 -14.76
CA ASN A 15 14.74 18.21 -15.93
C ASN A 15 13.37 18.89 -15.76
N ASP A 16 13.17 20.02 -16.44
CA ASP A 16 11.85 20.61 -16.62
C ASP A 16 10.99 19.79 -17.60
N ALA A 17 9.76 20.24 -17.84
CA ALA A 17 8.83 19.56 -18.75
C ALA A 17 9.30 19.56 -20.21
N GLU A 18 10.17 20.50 -20.58
CA GLU A 18 10.79 20.61 -21.90
C GLU A 18 12.09 19.78 -22.03
N GLY A 19 12.52 19.11 -20.95
CA GLY A 19 13.73 18.29 -20.93
C GLY A 19 15.02 19.07 -20.68
N ASN A 20 14.95 20.33 -20.26
CA ASN A 20 16.15 21.11 -19.94
C ASN A 20 16.59 20.84 -18.48
N PRO A 21 17.90 20.75 -18.22
CA PRO A 21 18.41 20.59 -16.86
C PRO A 21 17.96 21.73 -15.94
N VAL A 22 17.40 21.36 -14.80
CA VAL A 22 16.98 22.31 -13.76
C VAL A 22 18.20 22.80 -12.99
N THR A 23 18.23 24.10 -12.71
CA THR A 23 19.27 24.71 -11.87
C THR A 23 18.65 25.45 -10.71
N GLY A 24 19.38 25.57 -9.60
CA GLY A 24 18.91 26.26 -8.39
C GLY A 24 18.17 25.33 -7.42
N SER A 25 17.32 25.92 -6.58
CA SER A 25 16.57 25.19 -5.56
C SER A 25 15.41 24.40 -6.16
N VAL A 26 15.21 23.20 -5.65
CA VAL A 26 14.10 22.28 -5.99
C VAL A 26 13.40 21.92 -4.68
N ASP A 27 12.08 21.95 -4.70
CA ASP A 27 11.24 21.50 -3.60
C ASP A 27 10.97 20.00 -3.77
N ILE A 28 11.35 19.21 -2.77
CA ILE A 28 11.18 17.76 -2.76
C ILE A 28 10.11 17.39 -1.73
N GLU A 29 9.15 16.60 -2.17
CA GLU A 29 8.19 15.90 -1.32
C GLU A 29 8.56 14.42 -1.30
N LEU A 30 8.64 13.86 -0.09
CA LEU A 30 8.94 12.46 0.15
C LEU A 30 7.95 11.90 1.16
N ILE A 31 7.22 10.86 0.78
CA ILE A 31 6.36 10.08 1.67
C ILE A 31 6.98 8.70 1.84
N GLU A 32 7.00 8.22 3.08
CA GLU A 32 7.55 6.90 3.46
C GLU A 32 6.48 6.08 4.20
N ALA A 33 6.16 4.91 3.66
CA ALA A 33 5.28 3.91 4.27
C ALA A 33 6.07 2.61 4.47
N LEU A 34 6.67 2.43 5.65
CA LEU A 34 7.56 1.28 5.90
C LEU A 34 6.80 0.11 6.52
N ASP A 35 5.62 0.35 7.07
CA ASP A 35 4.74 -0.67 7.60
C ASP A 35 3.31 -0.58 7.03
N ASN A 36 2.53 -1.62 7.28
CA ASN A 36 1.17 -1.76 6.81
C ASN A 36 0.19 -0.80 7.51
N LYS A 37 0.55 -0.19 8.64
CA LYS A 37 -0.23 0.89 9.24
C LYS A 37 -0.12 2.14 8.38
N ASP A 38 1.09 2.48 7.96
CA ASP A 38 1.32 3.60 7.04
C ASP A 38 0.61 3.38 5.70
N MET A 39 0.74 2.18 5.12
CA MET A 39 0.12 1.84 3.85
C MET A 39 -1.41 1.92 3.93
N LEU A 40 -2.00 1.47 5.04
CA LEU A 40 -3.43 1.60 5.30
C LEU A 40 -3.85 3.08 5.36
N MET A 41 -3.13 3.91 6.12
CA MET A 41 -3.46 5.34 6.25
C MET A 41 -3.30 6.12 4.94
N LEU A 42 -2.37 5.69 4.07
CA LEU A 42 -2.18 6.28 2.74
C LEU A 42 -3.13 5.73 1.68
N ASN A 43 -3.97 4.74 2.03
CA ASN A 43 -4.77 3.97 1.07
C ASN A 43 -3.90 3.44 -0.09
N ARG A 44 -2.84 2.72 0.28
CA ARG A 44 -1.91 2.05 -0.66
C ARG A 44 -1.94 0.55 -0.40
N PRO A 45 -3.04 -0.15 -0.76
CA PRO A 45 -3.10 -1.60 -0.64
C PRO A 45 -1.99 -2.24 -1.47
N THR A 46 -1.40 -3.31 -0.95
CA THR A 46 -0.24 -4.01 -1.50
C THR A 46 -0.71 -5.22 -2.32
N VAL A 47 -1.41 -4.94 -3.42
CA VAL A 47 -1.92 -5.95 -4.35
C VAL A 47 -1.49 -5.59 -5.78
N THR A 48 -1.06 -6.58 -6.56
CA THR A 48 -0.69 -6.37 -7.96
C THR A 48 -1.90 -6.08 -8.84
N ASN A 49 -1.67 -5.54 -10.03
CA ASN A 49 -2.69 -5.41 -11.07
C ASN A 49 -3.35 -6.74 -11.51
N ASN A 50 -2.74 -7.88 -11.18
CA ASN A 50 -3.27 -9.22 -11.42
C ASN A 50 -3.91 -9.86 -10.18
N GLY A 51 -3.98 -9.14 -9.05
CA GLY A 51 -4.61 -9.61 -7.82
C GLY A 51 -3.73 -10.49 -6.93
N GLU A 52 -2.41 -10.46 -7.11
CA GLU A 52 -1.49 -11.16 -6.20
C GLU A 52 -1.23 -10.29 -4.97
N LEU A 53 -1.29 -10.89 -3.79
CA LEU A 53 -0.90 -10.19 -2.57
C LEU A 53 0.61 -9.99 -2.53
N LEU A 54 1.01 -8.81 -2.09
CA LEU A 54 2.40 -8.45 -1.89
C LEU A 54 2.71 -8.31 -0.40
N THR A 55 3.87 -8.83 -0.02
CA THR A 55 4.49 -8.57 1.28
C THR A 55 5.52 -7.48 1.08
N SER A 56 5.33 -6.35 1.74
CA SER A 56 6.12 -5.15 1.47
C SER A 56 7.31 -4.98 2.41
N ALA A 57 8.44 -4.55 1.85
CA ALA A 57 9.58 -4.02 2.57
C ALA A 57 9.50 -2.50 2.74
N GLY A 58 8.58 -1.84 2.03
CA GLY A 58 8.27 -0.43 2.18
C GLY A 58 7.90 0.24 0.86
N VAL A 59 7.04 1.23 0.96
CA VAL A 59 6.56 2.10 -0.10
C VAL A 59 7.17 3.49 0.08
N ILE A 60 7.59 4.11 -1.01
CA ILE A 60 7.92 5.53 -1.06
C ILE A 60 7.17 6.24 -2.18
N TYR A 61 6.96 7.54 -1.99
CA TYR A 61 6.56 8.46 -3.03
C TYR A 61 7.57 9.59 -3.07
N ILE A 62 8.09 9.90 -4.24
CA ILE A 62 8.89 11.11 -4.46
C ILE A 62 8.13 12.03 -5.42
N ASN A 63 8.14 13.31 -5.10
CA ASN A 63 7.74 14.37 -6.00
C ASN A 63 8.76 15.52 -5.95
N ALA A 64 8.94 16.19 -7.08
CA ALA A 64 9.91 17.26 -7.24
C ALA A 64 9.30 18.41 -8.04
N THR A 65 9.34 19.62 -7.50
CA THR A 65 8.84 20.83 -8.17
C THR A 65 9.83 21.97 -8.07
N GLN A 66 9.76 22.90 -9.04
CA GLN A 66 10.47 24.17 -8.96
C GLN A 66 9.49 25.29 -9.32
N ASN A 67 9.31 26.26 -8.42
CA ASN A 67 8.35 27.36 -8.59
C ASN A 67 6.92 26.86 -8.90
N GLY A 68 6.54 25.73 -8.30
CA GLY A 68 5.25 25.07 -8.53
C GLY A 68 5.11 24.35 -9.88
N GLN A 69 6.18 24.28 -10.70
CA GLN A 69 6.20 23.47 -11.92
C GLN A 69 6.74 22.08 -11.62
N GLN A 70 6.07 21.06 -12.17
CA GLN A 70 6.46 19.66 -12.04
C GLN A 70 7.79 19.40 -12.76
N LEU A 71 8.71 18.70 -12.08
CA LEU A 71 9.97 18.26 -12.67
C LEU A 71 9.90 16.77 -13.03
N GLN A 72 10.85 16.35 -13.85
CA GLN A 72 11.08 14.95 -14.21
C GLN A 72 12.46 14.52 -13.72
N ILE A 73 12.59 13.25 -13.33
CA ILE A 73 13.90 12.67 -13.02
C ILE A 73 14.70 12.61 -14.33
N ALA A 74 15.89 13.21 -14.31
CA ALA A 74 16.76 13.26 -15.49
C ALA A 74 17.60 11.98 -15.64
N GLU A 75 18.07 11.45 -14.52
CA GLU A 75 18.85 10.22 -14.41
C GLU A 75 18.42 9.46 -13.16
N PRO A 76 18.42 8.11 -13.16
CA PRO A 76 17.96 7.32 -12.03
C PRO A 76 18.61 7.75 -10.71
N LEU A 77 17.78 7.91 -9.67
CA LEU A 77 18.17 8.37 -8.36
C LEU A 77 18.43 7.19 -7.45
N THR A 78 19.68 6.98 -7.08
CA THR A 78 20.03 5.97 -6.08
C THR A 78 19.32 6.27 -4.78
N THR A 79 18.66 5.24 -4.27
CA THR A 79 17.82 5.29 -3.08
C THR A 79 18.20 4.16 -2.13
N LEU A 80 18.28 4.49 -0.85
CA LEU A 80 18.46 3.55 0.25
C LEU A 80 17.23 3.65 1.15
N MET A 81 16.47 2.58 1.28
CA MET A 81 15.35 2.47 2.21
C MET A 81 15.73 1.56 3.38
N PRO A 82 15.49 1.94 4.64
CA PRO A 82 15.83 1.10 5.78
C PRO A 82 15.12 -0.26 5.70
N ASN A 83 15.85 -1.33 5.96
CA ASN A 83 15.25 -2.66 6.06
C ASN A 83 14.64 -2.86 7.46
N THR A 84 13.38 -2.44 7.62
CA THR A 84 12.64 -2.53 8.88
C THR A 84 12.02 -3.92 9.13
N THR A 85 11.84 -4.71 8.08
CA THR A 85 11.22 -6.04 8.16
C THR A 85 12.20 -7.11 8.64
N GLY A 86 13.50 -6.85 8.54
CA GLY A 86 14.55 -7.86 8.79
C GLY A 86 14.52 -9.02 7.80
N MET A 87 13.80 -8.85 6.68
CA MET A 87 13.71 -9.81 5.60
C MET A 87 14.87 -9.56 4.64
N PHE A 88 15.41 -10.64 4.05
CA PHE A 88 16.53 -10.55 3.10
C PHE A 88 16.21 -11.40 1.88
N SER A 89 16.73 -10.98 0.73
CA SER A 89 16.47 -11.60 -0.59
C SER A 89 16.66 -13.13 -0.61
N ASN A 90 17.57 -13.67 0.20
CA ASN A 90 17.92 -15.09 0.25
C ASN A 90 17.02 -15.97 1.14
N ASN A 91 16.09 -15.40 1.91
CA ASN A 91 15.29 -16.12 2.91
C ASN A 91 13.80 -16.16 2.59
N LEU A 92 13.41 -15.86 1.36
CA LEU A 92 12.00 -15.61 1.01
C LEU A 92 11.47 -16.54 -0.07
N PRO A 93 10.14 -16.81 -0.08
CA PRO A 93 9.50 -17.60 -1.12
C PRO A 93 9.65 -16.99 -2.53
N SER A 94 9.72 -15.66 -2.60
CA SER A 94 9.98 -14.86 -3.79
C SER A 94 11.04 -13.81 -3.44
N PRO A 95 11.97 -13.47 -4.35
CA PRO A 95 12.83 -12.32 -4.16
C PRO A 95 11.98 -11.04 -4.08
N PHE A 96 12.50 -10.03 -3.38
CA PHE A 96 11.95 -8.68 -3.44
C PHE A 96 12.27 -8.05 -4.79
N GLY A 97 11.28 -7.41 -5.39
CA GLY A 97 11.37 -6.65 -6.63
C GLY A 97 10.80 -5.24 -6.45
N LEU A 98 11.01 -4.39 -7.44
CA LEU A 98 10.38 -3.08 -7.48
C LEU A 98 9.00 -3.17 -8.12
N PHE A 99 8.08 -2.37 -7.61
CA PHE A 99 6.75 -2.19 -8.16
C PHE A 99 6.45 -0.70 -8.26
N SER A 100 5.92 -0.31 -9.40
CA SER A 100 5.49 1.06 -9.66
C SER A 100 3.99 1.17 -9.45
N GLY A 101 3.58 2.22 -8.73
CA GLY A 101 2.17 2.50 -8.50
C GLY A 101 1.51 3.01 -9.77
N ASP A 102 0.38 2.42 -10.13
CA ASP A 102 -0.40 2.81 -11.31
C ASP A 102 -1.85 3.04 -10.89
N THR A 103 -2.45 4.11 -11.41
CA THR A 103 -3.87 4.44 -11.25
C THR A 103 -4.65 4.32 -12.56
N ALA A 104 -3.99 3.97 -13.67
CA ALA A 104 -4.59 3.86 -15.00
C ALA A 104 -5.39 2.56 -15.20
N VAL A 105 -5.18 1.56 -14.34
CA VAL A 105 -5.86 0.26 -14.44
C VAL A 105 -7.17 0.31 -13.66
N ASN A 106 -8.30 0.34 -14.38
CA ASN A 106 -9.67 0.27 -13.83
C ASN A 106 -10.09 1.37 -12.84
N GLY A 107 -9.28 2.42 -12.66
CA GLY A 107 -9.56 3.53 -11.75
C GLY A 107 -9.15 3.29 -10.30
N ASP A 108 -8.64 2.10 -9.99
CA ASP A 108 -8.09 1.73 -8.69
C ASP A 108 -6.56 1.86 -8.69
N PHE A 109 -5.98 2.10 -7.52
CA PHE A 109 -4.53 2.08 -7.35
C PHE A 109 -4.03 0.63 -7.29
N VAL A 110 -3.07 0.27 -8.14
CA VAL A 110 -2.46 -1.06 -8.23
C VAL A 110 -0.94 -0.98 -8.31
N TRP A 111 -0.28 -2.08 -7.99
CA TRP A 111 1.17 -2.23 -8.17
C TRP A 111 1.48 -3.03 -9.44
N VAL A 112 2.35 -2.47 -10.28
CA VAL A 112 2.85 -3.13 -11.50
C VAL A 112 4.32 -3.43 -11.30
N GLU A 113 4.71 -4.69 -11.48
CA GLU A 113 6.10 -5.12 -11.33
C GLU A 113 7.02 -4.37 -12.31
N ASP A 114 8.10 -3.81 -11.79
CA ASP A 114 9.17 -3.23 -12.57
C ASP A 114 10.28 -4.28 -12.76
N THR A 115 10.32 -4.82 -13.98
CA THR A 115 11.29 -5.83 -14.38
C THR A 115 12.61 -5.25 -14.90
N GLY A 116 12.71 -3.92 -15.04
CA GLY A 116 13.90 -3.23 -15.53
C GLY A 116 14.91 -2.90 -14.46
N ASN A 117 14.45 -2.73 -13.21
CA ASN A 117 15.26 -2.31 -12.08
C ASN A 117 15.51 -3.45 -11.08
N VAL A 118 16.63 -3.37 -10.35
CA VAL A 118 17.07 -4.41 -9.42
C VAL A 118 17.09 -3.88 -8.00
N VAL A 119 16.56 -4.66 -7.07
CA VAL A 119 16.67 -4.43 -5.63
C VAL A 119 17.88 -5.20 -5.10
N LEU A 120 18.76 -4.51 -4.37
CA LEU A 120 19.95 -5.07 -3.75
C LEU A 120 19.91 -4.90 -2.23
N ASP A 121 20.48 -5.88 -1.51
CA ASP A 121 20.75 -5.75 -0.08
C ASP A 121 21.96 -4.81 0.12
N GLY A 122 21.71 -3.58 0.57
CA GLY A 122 22.71 -2.53 0.79
C GLY A 122 23.27 -2.52 2.22
N ASP A 123 24.51 -2.01 2.38
CA ASP A 123 25.25 -1.87 3.64
C ASP A 123 25.01 -2.99 4.67
N SER A 124 25.56 -4.18 4.39
CA SER A 124 25.38 -5.37 5.24
C SER A 124 23.91 -5.76 5.49
N ALA A 125 23.05 -5.47 4.51
CA ALA A 125 21.60 -5.68 4.51
C ALA A 125 20.80 -4.78 5.47
N MET A 126 21.38 -3.67 5.93
CA MET A 126 20.66 -2.64 6.70
C MET A 126 19.68 -1.83 5.86
N TYR A 127 19.87 -1.81 4.54
CA TYR A 127 19.04 -1.07 3.60
C TYR A 127 18.67 -1.92 2.40
N TRP A 128 17.53 -1.62 1.80
CA TRP A 128 17.22 -1.93 0.42
C TRP A 128 17.78 -0.83 -0.47
N GLN A 129 18.60 -1.21 -1.45
CA GLN A 129 19.17 -0.30 -2.43
C GLN A 129 18.51 -0.53 -3.79
N PHE A 130 18.04 0.56 -4.40
CA PHE A 130 17.41 0.57 -5.72
C PHE A 130 17.52 1.97 -6.34
N ASP A 131 17.22 2.08 -7.62
CA ASP A 131 17.16 3.38 -8.31
C ASP A 131 15.70 3.73 -8.63
N ILE A 132 15.36 5.01 -8.54
CA ILE A 132 14.06 5.56 -8.96
C ILE A 132 14.28 6.39 -10.22
N ASP A 133 13.55 6.10 -11.27
CA ASP A 133 13.67 6.77 -12.58
C ASP A 133 12.45 7.63 -12.94
N SER A 134 11.41 7.64 -12.10
CA SER A 134 10.18 8.40 -12.31
C SER A 134 9.62 9.02 -11.04
N ILE A 135 8.91 10.14 -11.20
CA ILE A 135 8.17 10.80 -10.12
C ILE A 135 6.86 10.05 -9.90
N ALA A 136 6.89 9.07 -8.99
CA ALA A 136 5.76 8.18 -8.75
C ALA A 136 5.84 7.51 -7.37
N TRP A 137 4.87 6.66 -7.09
CA TRP A 137 4.94 5.69 -6.00
C TRP A 137 5.81 4.51 -6.42
N THR A 138 6.75 4.13 -5.58
CA THR A 138 7.61 2.97 -5.76
C THR A 138 7.52 2.09 -4.51
N ASN A 139 7.44 0.79 -4.72
CA ASN A 139 7.29 -0.18 -3.65
C ASN A 139 8.31 -1.31 -3.81
N ILE A 140 8.81 -1.83 -2.70
CA ILE A 140 9.77 -2.94 -2.66
C ILE A 140 9.04 -4.15 -2.09
N ASP A 141 8.59 -5.04 -2.95
CA ASP A 141 7.67 -6.11 -2.54
C ASP A 141 8.13 -7.49 -3.00
N ALA A 142 7.65 -8.51 -2.29
CA ALA A 142 7.72 -9.90 -2.73
C ALA A 142 6.29 -10.45 -2.85
N ILE A 143 6.04 -11.31 -3.84
CA ILE A 143 4.78 -12.04 -3.94
C ILE A 143 4.63 -12.89 -2.67
N SER A 144 3.55 -12.66 -1.91
CA SER A 144 3.39 -13.23 -0.57
C SER A 144 3.26 -14.75 -0.58
N TYR A 145 2.62 -15.29 -1.63
CA TYR A 145 2.18 -16.67 -1.65
C TYR A 145 3.04 -17.53 -2.59
N PRO A 146 3.64 -18.62 -2.09
CA PRO A 146 4.33 -19.57 -2.96
C PRO A 146 3.35 -20.32 -3.86
N SER A 147 3.89 -20.92 -4.92
CA SER A 147 3.14 -21.82 -5.81
C SER A 147 2.48 -22.96 -5.03
N GLY A 148 1.21 -23.24 -5.32
CA GLY A 148 0.43 -24.31 -4.69
C GLY A 148 -0.31 -23.91 -3.41
N THR A 149 -0.25 -22.64 -3.01
CA THR A 149 -1.09 -22.08 -1.95
C THR A 149 -2.58 -22.31 -2.22
N LEU A 150 -3.33 -22.69 -1.17
CA LEU A 150 -4.78 -22.80 -1.23
C LEU A 150 -5.41 -21.42 -0.98
N PHE A 151 -6.23 -20.96 -1.91
CA PHE A 151 -6.91 -19.68 -1.82
C PHE A 151 -8.38 -19.86 -1.47
N THR A 152 -8.93 -18.89 -0.74
CA THR A 152 -10.36 -18.84 -0.46
C THR A 152 -11.17 -18.50 -1.72
N SER A 153 -12.32 -19.15 -1.88
CA SER A 153 -13.26 -18.91 -2.98
C SER A 153 -13.96 -17.55 -2.87
N SER A 154 -14.27 -17.09 -1.65
CA SER A 154 -14.85 -15.77 -1.41
C SER A 154 -14.53 -15.24 -0.02
N VAL A 155 -14.60 -13.91 0.09
CA VAL A 155 -14.56 -13.17 1.35
C VAL A 155 -15.69 -12.17 1.26
N ASP A 156 -16.67 -12.29 2.15
CA ASP A 156 -17.82 -11.41 2.21
C ASP A 156 -17.85 -10.74 3.59
N VAL A 157 -17.65 -9.42 3.63
CA VAL A 157 -17.73 -8.61 4.85
C VAL A 157 -19.01 -7.78 4.77
N ILE A 158 -19.97 -8.10 5.66
CA ILE A 158 -21.31 -7.51 5.65
C ILE A 158 -21.35 -6.40 6.69
N LEU A 159 -21.59 -5.17 6.23
CA LEU A 159 -21.74 -4.00 7.07
C LEU A 159 -23.19 -3.83 7.57
N PRO A 160 -23.42 -3.10 8.69
CA PRO A 160 -24.76 -2.81 9.15
C PRO A 160 -25.52 -1.91 8.16
N SER A 161 -26.86 -1.95 8.20
CA SER A 161 -27.70 -1.17 7.28
C SER A 161 -27.36 0.32 7.29
N GLY A 162 -27.31 0.92 6.10
CA GLY A 162 -26.94 2.33 5.89
C GLY A 162 -25.46 2.53 5.55
N HIS A 163 -24.67 1.46 5.50
CA HIS A 163 -23.27 1.46 5.12
C HIS A 163 -23.06 0.57 3.90
N ASP A 164 -22.51 1.14 2.83
CA ASP A 164 -22.28 0.48 1.54
C ASP A 164 -21.07 1.10 0.82
N GLY A 165 -20.75 0.60 -0.37
CA GLY A 165 -19.62 1.07 -1.18
C GLY A 165 -19.64 2.55 -1.59
N THR A 166 -20.74 3.30 -1.36
CA THR A 166 -20.79 4.74 -1.66
C THR A 166 -20.27 5.63 -0.52
N ASN A 167 -20.24 5.08 0.70
CA ASN A 167 -19.96 5.85 1.92
C ASN A 167 -19.03 5.11 2.90
N SER A 168 -18.59 3.91 2.55
CA SER A 168 -17.76 3.07 3.40
C SER A 168 -16.59 2.46 2.62
N ALA A 169 -15.48 2.28 3.31
CA ALA A 169 -14.32 1.53 2.85
C ALA A 169 -14.01 0.41 3.84
N VAL A 170 -13.66 -0.76 3.30
CA VAL A 170 -13.27 -1.93 4.10
C VAL A 170 -11.89 -2.41 3.65
N PHE A 171 -10.99 -2.58 4.61
CA PHE A 171 -9.64 -3.07 4.38
C PHE A 171 -9.38 -4.36 5.17
N MET A 172 -8.54 -5.22 4.62
CA MET A 172 -7.90 -6.31 5.33
C MET A 172 -6.50 -5.86 5.74
N TYR A 173 -6.28 -5.73 7.05
CA TYR A 173 -4.98 -5.50 7.65
C TYR A 173 -4.35 -6.82 8.06
N PHE A 174 -3.21 -7.19 7.47
CA PHE A 174 -2.57 -8.48 7.73
C PHE A 174 -1.77 -8.44 9.03
N SER A 175 -2.02 -9.39 9.93
CA SER A 175 -1.37 -9.45 11.25
C SER A 175 -0.04 -10.22 11.22
N ASN A 176 0.21 -10.99 10.18
CA ASN A 176 1.35 -11.90 10.01
C ASN A 176 2.34 -11.47 8.93
N ILE A 177 1.96 -10.54 8.05
CA ILE A 177 2.81 -9.99 6.98
C ILE A 177 2.58 -8.49 6.85
N ASN A 178 3.58 -7.79 6.31
CA ASN A 178 3.52 -6.36 6.06
C ASN A 178 2.72 -6.08 4.80
N SER A 179 1.39 -6.14 4.90
CA SER A 179 0.47 -6.07 3.77
C SER A 179 -0.88 -5.47 4.18
N VAL A 180 -1.55 -4.84 3.21
CA VAL A 180 -2.93 -4.35 3.31
C VAL A 180 -3.65 -4.65 1.99
N ALA A 181 -4.93 -4.98 2.05
CA ALA A 181 -5.77 -5.03 0.86
C ALA A 181 -7.10 -4.34 1.08
N SER A 182 -7.73 -3.84 0.01
CA SER A 182 -9.08 -3.30 0.04
C SER A 182 -10.10 -4.35 -0.38
N LEU A 183 -11.32 -4.20 0.13
CA LEU A 183 -12.51 -4.91 -0.34
C LEU A 183 -13.46 -3.90 -0.98
N ASN A 184 -14.27 -4.36 -1.92
CA ASN A 184 -15.14 -3.50 -2.73
C ASN A 184 -16.60 -3.97 -2.64
N ASP A 185 -17.51 -3.00 -2.57
CA ASP A 185 -18.97 -3.17 -2.66
C ASP A 185 -19.48 -2.40 -3.90
N GLY A 186 -19.26 -2.98 -5.08
CA GLY A 186 -19.58 -2.33 -6.35
C GLY A 186 -21.09 -2.30 -6.67
N ASN A 187 -21.87 -3.20 -6.06
CA ASN A 187 -23.33 -3.25 -6.20
C ASN A 187 -24.08 -2.49 -5.11
N GLN A 188 -23.36 -1.92 -4.12
CA GLN A 188 -23.86 -1.03 -3.08
C GLN A 188 -24.92 -1.72 -2.21
N ASP A 189 -24.71 -3.00 -1.90
CA ASP A 189 -25.64 -3.79 -1.08
C ASP A 189 -25.21 -3.92 0.39
N GLY A 190 -24.06 -3.34 0.75
CA GLY A 190 -23.46 -3.43 2.09
C GLY A 190 -22.52 -4.62 2.27
N THR A 191 -22.30 -5.43 1.24
CA THR A 191 -21.39 -6.58 1.26
C THR A 191 -20.11 -6.27 0.49
N PHE A 192 -19.00 -6.14 1.22
CA PHE A 192 -17.69 -5.88 0.65
C PHE A 192 -16.96 -7.18 0.35
N THR A 193 -16.42 -7.30 -0.87
CA THR A 193 -15.77 -8.52 -1.34
C THR A 193 -14.37 -8.29 -1.88
N LYS A 194 -13.55 -9.35 -1.91
CA LYS A 194 -12.15 -9.29 -2.40
C LYS A 194 -12.02 -9.10 -3.92
N GLY A 195 -13.13 -9.12 -4.67
CA GLY A 195 -13.10 -9.13 -6.13
C GLY A 195 -12.64 -10.48 -6.72
N GLN A 196 -12.82 -10.64 -8.03
CA GLN A 196 -12.63 -11.93 -8.71
C GLN A 196 -11.16 -12.34 -8.84
N TYR A 197 -10.25 -11.37 -8.90
CA TYR A 197 -8.83 -11.62 -9.21
C TYR A 197 -7.92 -11.68 -7.99
N TYR A 198 -8.41 -11.24 -6.83
CA TYR A 198 -7.57 -11.20 -5.63
C TYR A 198 -7.39 -12.59 -5.01
N ASN A 199 -6.14 -13.06 -4.98
CA ASN A 199 -5.74 -14.28 -4.29
C ASN A 199 -5.56 -13.99 -2.80
N LEU A 200 -6.32 -14.67 -1.95
CA LEU A 200 -6.17 -14.60 -0.49
C LEU A 200 -6.07 -16.02 0.06
N ALA A 201 -4.98 -16.34 0.75
CA ALA A 201 -4.75 -17.69 1.24
C ALA A 201 -5.69 -18.04 2.40
N VAL A 202 -6.11 -19.31 2.47
CA VAL A 202 -6.81 -19.81 3.65
C VAL A 202 -5.86 -19.80 4.85
N SER A 203 -6.40 -19.59 6.04
CA SER A 203 -5.68 -19.42 7.31
C SER A 203 -4.87 -18.14 7.47
N GLU A 204 -4.94 -17.20 6.52
CA GLU A 204 -4.36 -15.86 6.72
C GLU A 204 -4.98 -15.15 7.92
N ASN A 205 -4.15 -14.43 8.67
CA ASN A 205 -4.58 -13.76 9.88
C ASN A 205 -4.76 -12.28 9.61
N VAL A 206 -6.02 -11.82 9.54
CA VAL A 206 -6.36 -10.44 9.20
C VAL A 206 -7.18 -9.78 10.30
N LYS A 207 -7.15 -8.46 10.37
CA LYS A 207 -8.20 -7.64 10.98
C LYS A 207 -8.95 -6.94 9.86
N PHE A 208 -10.27 -6.92 9.90
CA PHE A 208 -11.05 -6.07 9.01
C PHE A 208 -11.13 -4.67 9.62
N VAL A 209 -10.74 -3.67 8.84
CA VAL A 209 -10.81 -2.25 9.19
C VAL A 209 -11.89 -1.61 8.36
N VAL A 210 -12.89 -1.04 9.01
CA VAL A 210 -14.01 -0.34 8.38
C VAL A 210 -13.94 1.13 8.71
N VAL A 211 -14.10 1.97 7.70
CA VAL A 211 -14.31 3.42 7.83
C VAL A 211 -15.57 3.77 7.06
N SER A 212 -16.41 4.62 7.63
CA SER A 212 -17.61 5.11 6.96
C SER A 212 -17.92 6.55 7.34
N GLU A 213 -18.40 7.34 6.38
CA GLU A 213 -18.92 8.68 6.58
C GLU A 213 -20.34 8.79 6.03
N VAL A 214 -21.31 9.02 6.91
CA VAL A 214 -22.72 9.18 6.53
C VAL A 214 -23.24 10.50 7.09
N ASN A 215 -23.71 11.40 6.23
CA ASN A 215 -24.20 12.74 6.62
C ASN A 215 -23.20 13.52 7.51
N ASN A 216 -21.92 13.53 7.11
CA ASN A 216 -20.79 14.13 7.85
C ASN A 216 -20.53 13.53 9.25
N GLN A 217 -21.11 12.36 9.55
CA GLN A 217 -20.82 11.60 10.76
C GLN A 217 -19.83 10.48 10.41
N TRP A 218 -18.64 10.59 10.96
CA TRP A 218 -17.61 9.57 10.81
C TRP A 218 -17.86 8.39 11.76
N SER A 219 -17.55 7.19 11.28
CA SER A 219 -17.63 5.96 12.07
C SER A 219 -16.63 4.92 11.60
N TRP A 220 -16.26 4.00 12.49
CA TRP A 220 -15.20 3.03 12.23
C TRP A 220 -15.40 1.71 12.98
N HIS A 221 -14.73 0.66 12.53
CA HIS A 221 -14.63 -0.60 13.26
C HIS A 221 -13.31 -1.29 12.94
N VAL A 222 -12.72 -1.97 13.92
CA VAL A 222 -11.58 -2.88 13.71
C VAL A 222 -11.90 -4.19 14.42
N THR A 223 -11.90 -5.30 13.69
CA THR A 223 -12.16 -6.61 14.29
C THR A 223 -10.97 -7.07 15.13
N SER A 224 -11.19 -8.06 16.01
CA SER A 224 -10.06 -8.90 16.46
C SER A 224 -9.42 -9.60 15.26
N THR A 225 -8.19 -10.09 15.42
CA THR A 225 -7.57 -10.92 14.39
C THR A 225 -8.42 -12.17 14.14
N VAL A 226 -8.81 -12.37 12.89
CA VAL A 226 -9.56 -13.53 12.39
C VAL A 226 -8.69 -14.32 11.42
N SER A 227 -8.92 -15.63 11.35
CA SER A 227 -8.25 -16.50 10.39
C SER A 227 -9.18 -16.76 9.19
N ILE A 228 -8.69 -16.53 7.97
CA ILE A 228 -9.48 -16.65 6.75
C ILE A 228 -9.90 -18.10 6.51
N LEU A 229 -11.17 -18.28 6.14
CA LEU A 229 -11.80 -19.57 5.83
C LEU A 229 -12.11 -19.67 4.33
N ASP A 230 -12.56 -20.83 3.87
CA ASP A 230 -13.06 -21.03 2.51
C ASP A 230 -14.49 -21.62 2.50
N PRO A 231 -15.51 -20.86 2.06
CA PRO A 231 -15.53 -19.40 1.93
C PRO A 231 -15.43 -18.69 3.31
N HIS A 232 -15.10 -17.40 3.33
CA HIS A 232 -15.09 -16.58 4.54
C HIS A 232 -16.27 -15.60 4.57
N PHE A 233 -16.95 -15.54 5.72
CA PHE A 233 -18.03 -14.60 5.99
C PHE A 233 -17.76 -13.87 7.30
N GLU A 234 -17.78 -12.54 7.26
CA GLU A 234 -17.64 -11.68 8.44
C GLU A 234 -18.83 -10.73 8.51
N ILE A 235 -19.47 -10.63 9.69
CA ILE A 235 -20.59 -9.70 9.91
C ILE A 235 -20.11 -8.64 10.89
N ILE A 236 -20.10 -7.38 10.44
CA ILE A 236 -19.79 -6.24 11.31
C ILE A 236 -21.09 -5.77 11.97
N PRO A 237 -21.25 -5.95 13.29
CA PRO A 237 -22.55 -5.71 13.93
C PRO A 237 -22.88 -4.22 14.08
N ALA A 238 -21.86 -3.38 14.27
CA ALA A 238 -21.99 -1.94 14.47
C ALA A 238 -20.66 -1.22 14.22
N LEU A 239 -20.74 0.04 13.77
CA LEU A 239 -19.60 0.95 13.71
C LEU A 239 -19.62 1.90 14.92
N THR A 240 -18.43 2.29 15.36
CA THR A 240 -18.23 3.25 16.46
C THR A 240 -18.16 4.66 15.87
N PRO A 241 -19.02 5.60 16.30
CA PRO A 241 -18.94 6.98 15.84
C PRO A 241 -17.66 7.68 16.27
N ALA A 242 -17.20 8.62 15.46
CA ALA A 242 -16.08 9.51 15.73
C ALA A 242 -16.45 10.95 15.35
N VAL A 243 -15.77 11.92 15.95
CA VAL A 243 -16.10 13.35 15.79
C VAL A 243 -15.63 13.92 14.45
N ASP A 244 -14.59 13.34 13.87
CA ASP A 244 -13.98 13.72 12.60
C ASP A 244 -13.10 12.58 12.06
N GLU A 245 -12.55 12.77 10.86
CA GLU A 245 -11.62 11.84 10.22
C GLU A 245 -10.37 11.57 11.06
N GLN A 246 -9.80 12.60 11.70
CA GLN A 246 -8.59 12.46 12.51
C GLN A 246 -8.82 11.55 13.71
N ALA A 247 -9.99 11.66 14.36
CA ALA A 247 -10.40 10.79 15.45
C ALA A 247 -10.61 9.34 14.98
N VAL A 248 -11.13 9.12 13.76
CA VAL A 248 -11.20 7.78 13.16
C VAL A 248 -9.80 7.19 12.97
N GLN A 249 -8.90 7.92 12.30
CA GLN A 249 -7.54 7.46 12.04
C GLN A 249 -6.80 7.10 13.34
N ALA A 250 -6.86 7.98 14.35
CA ALA A 250 -6.25 7.74 15.65
C ALA A 250 -6.83 6.50 16.36
N ALA A 251 -8.16 6.30 16.28
CA ALA A 251 -8.80 5.16 16.90
C ALA A 251 -8.44 3.83 16.23
N ILE A 252 -8.39 3.82 14.89
CA ILE A 252 -7.94 2.66 14.11
C ILE A 252 -6.50 2.31 14.46
N LEU A 253 -5.57 3.28 14.45
CA LEU A 253 -4.16 3.04 14.76
C LEU A 253 -3.96 2.46 16.17
N ASN A 254 -4.77 2.88 17.15
CA ASN A 254 -4.75 2.33 18.51
C ASN A 254 -5.32 0.89 18.60
N ALA A 255 -6.18 0.50 17.67
CA ALA A 255 -6.80 -0.83 17.64
C ALA A 255 -5.97 -1.88 16.87
N LEU A 256 -5.03 -1.43 16.02
CA LEU A 256 -4.13 -2.28 15.22
C LEU A 256 -2.93 -2.77 16.03
#